data_AF-A0A959Y5X7-F1
#
_entry.id   AF-A0A959Y5X7-F1
#
_cell.length_a   1.000
_cell.length_b   1.000
_cell.length_c   1.000
_cell.angle_alpha   90.00
_cell.angle_beta   90.00
_cell.angle_gamma   90.00
#
_symmetry.space_group_name_H-M   'P 1'
#
loop_
_entity.id
_entity.type
_entity.pdbx_description
1 polymer ?
#
loop_
_entity_poly.entity_id
_entity_poly.type
_entity_poly.pdbx_seq_one_letter_code
_entity_poly.pdbx_strand_id
1 'polypeptide(L)'
;MGLSLMLVATGVGAQAPGNLYCMSNPSPGTFEFASFELATGLVTPLQTIPISTISSAASACIDLDRGTYHFCTGSTLYSYDADNVLAPVITPLPLPPTVDFTAIEFDRCDSVFIGILHDPPLQVDVVRYDPGTNQFTTLLALPPNTYLLGGGQADL
;
A
#
# COMPACT_ATOMS: atom_id res chain seq x y z
N MET A 1 5.47 -0.92 -21.86
CA MET A 1 4.70 -1.57 -20.77
C MET A 1 5.71 -2.02 -19.72
N GLY A 2 5.91 -1.21 -18.68
CA GLY A 2 6.82 -1.55 -17.58
C GLY A 2 6.09 -2.42 -16.56
N LEU A 3 6.73 -3.50 -16.14
CA LEU A 3 6.30 -4.28 -14.98
C LEU A 3 6.65 -3.44 -13.74
N SER A 4 5.65 -2.93 -13.02
CA SER A 4 5.88 -2.27 -11.73
C SER A 4 5.91 -3.34 -10.64
N LEU A 5 7.09 -3.56 -10.06
CA LEU A 5 7.29 -4.45 -8.92
C LEU A 5 7.43 -3.58 -7.66
N MET A 6 6.49 -3.68 -6.73
CA MET A 6 6.62 -3.08 -5.41
C MET A 6 7.29 -4.10 -4.49
N LEU A 7 8.57 -3.88 -4.18
CA LEU A 7 9.30 -4.67 -3.21
C LEU A 7 9.05 -4.12 -1.80
N VAL A 8 8.32 -4.87 -0.98
CA VAL A 8 8.17 -4.57 0.45
C VAL A 8 9.19 -5.41 1.21
N ALA A 9 10.21 -4.76 1.78
CA ALA A 9 11.18 -5.40 2.67
C ALA A 9 10.73 -5.18 4.12
N THR A 10 10.22 -6.22 4.78
CA THR A 10 9.90 -6.17 6.22
C THR A 10 10.65 -7.24 6.99
N GLY A 11 11.05 -6.87 8.21
CA GLY A 11 11.92 -7.63 9.09
C GLY A 11 11.38 -9.02 9.48
N VAL A 12 12.35 -9.94 9.58
CA VAL A 12 12.36 -11.28 10.21
C VAL A 12 11.03 -11.74 10.81
N GLY A 13 10.26 -12.52 10.06
CA GLY A 13 9.11 -13.24 10.63
C GLY A 13 8.30 -14.09 9.65
N ALA A 14 8.12 -13.64 8.40
CA ALA A 14 7.21 -14.31 7.46
C ALA A 14 7.80 -14.59 6.06
N GLN A 15 9.04 -14.18 5.79
CA GLN A 15 9.69 -14.45 4.51
C GLN A 15 10.39 -15.81 4.54
N ALA A 16 10.02 -16.71 3.62
CA ALA A 16 10.81 -17.92 3.39
C ALA A 16 12.24 -17.50 3.01
N PRO A 17 13.29 -18.15 3.55
CA PRO A 17 14.66 -17.82 3.19
C PRO A 17 14.83 -17.88 1.68
N GLY A 18 15.17 -16.74 1.05
CA GLY A 18 15.36 -16.64 -0.40
C GLY A 18 14.19 -16.04 -1.18
N ASN A 19 13.02 -15.80 -0.57
CA ASN A 19 11.87 -15.20 -1.24
C ASN A 19 11.41 -13.91 -0.56
N LEU A 20 10.99 -12.93 -1.37
CA LEU A 20 10.20 -11.79 -0.93
C LEU A 20 8.75 -11.98 -1.37
N TYR A 21 7.80 -11.69 -0.49
CA TYR A 21 6.39 -11.67 -0.84
C TYR A 21 6.01 -10.26 -1.29
N CYS A 22 5.32 -10.15 -2.42
CA CYS A 22 5.07 -8.88 -3.09
C CYS A 22 3.73 -8.87 -3.83
N MET A 23 3.37 -7.70 -4.36
CA MET A 23 2.30 -7.58 -5.35
C MET A 23 2.91 -7.47 -6.74
N SER A 24 2.37 -8.23 -7.69
CA SER A 24 2.61 -8.06 -9.12
C SER A 24 1.38 -7.49 -9.81
N ASN A 25 1.63 -6.61 -10.78
CA ASN A 25 0.60 -6.07 -11.67
C ASN A 25 1.01 -6.40 -13.12
N PRO A 26 0.81 -7.65 -13.58
CA PRO A 26 1.26 -8.08 -14.91
C PRO A 26 0.56 -7.35 -16.05
N SER A 27 -0.64 -6.83 -15.82
CA SER A 27 -1.40 -6.04 -16.78
C SER A 27 -2.31 -5.06 -16.04
N PRO A 28 -2.53 -3.82 -16.53
CA PRO A 28 -3.36 -2.83 -15.85
C PRO A 28 -4.70 -3.41 -15.36
N GLY A 29 -4.97 -3.27 -14.06
CA GLY A 29 -6.20 -3.78 -13.43
C GLY A 29 -6.17 -5.25 -13.04
N THR A 30 -5.04 -5.95 -13.23
CA THR A 30 -4.82 -7.30 -12.70
C THR A 30 -3.76 -7.23 -11.63
N PHE A 31 -4.16 -7.43 -10.38
CA PHE A 31 -3.23 -7.50 -9.25
C PHE A 31 -3.13 -8.94 -8.78
N GLU A 32 -1.92 -9.36 -8.45
CA GLU A 32 -1.65 -10.69 -7.95
C GLU A 32 -0.80 -10.59 -6.69
N PHE A 33 -1.10 -11.44 -5.71
CA PHE A 33 -0.10 -11.81 -4.75
C PHE A 33 0.95 -12.68 -5.42
N ALA A 34 2.22 -12.38 -5.19
CA ALA A 34 3.32 -13.12 -5.76
C ALA A 34 4.46 -13.33 -4.77
N SER A 35 5.32 -14.28 -5.10
CA SER A 35 6.64 -14.41 -4.49
C SER A 35 7.72 -14.05 -5.51
N PHE A 36 8.77 -13.36 -5.05
CA PHE A 36 9.95 -13.02 -5.82
C PHE A 36 11.14 -13.79 -5.25
N GLU A 37 11.66 -14.74 -6.02
CA GLU A 37 12.85 -15.51 -5.66
C GLU A 37 14.11 -14.67 -5.86
N LEU A 38 14.84 -14.39 -4.79
CA LEU A 38 16.02 -13.53 -4.80
C LEU A 38 17.17 -14.07 -5.64
N ALA A 39 17.31 -15.40 -5.72
CA ALA A 39 18.41 -16.04 -6.43
C ALA A 39 18.27 -15.97 -7.95
N THR A 40 17.03 -16.09 -8.45
CA THR A 40 16.73 -16.20 -9.89
C THR A 40 16.07 -14.95 -10.45
N GLY A 41 15.51 -14.11 -9.58
CA GLY A 41 14.65 -12.99 -9.96
C GLY A 41 13.27 -13.43 -10.45
N LEU A 42 12.88 -14.70 -10.24
CA LEU A 42 11.60 -15.22 -10.70
C LEU A 42 10.45 -14.68 -9.86
N VAL A 43 9.46 -14.08 -10.52
CA VAL A 43 8.16 -13.72 -9.91
C VAL A 43 7.20 -14.87 -10.17
N THR A 44 6.70 -15.48 -9.09
CA THR A 44 5.71 -16.56 -9.14
C THR A 44 4.37 -16.05 -8.61
N PRO A 45 3.33 -15.95 -9.46
CA PRO A 45 1.98 -15.64 -9.02
C PRO A 45 1.48 -16.71 -8.06
N LEU A 46 0.92 -16.27 -6.94
CA LEU A 46 0.30 -17.13 -5.93
C LEU A 46 -1.22 -17.05 -6.03
N GLN A 47 -1.75 -15.84 -6.22
CA GLN A 47 -3.19 -15.61 -6.29
C GLN A 47 -3.55 -14.31 -6.98
N THR A 48 -4.54 -14.36 -7.86
CA THR A 48 -5.09 -13.16 -8.50
C THR A 48 -6.15 -12.50 -7.61
N ILE A 49 -6.01 -11.20 -7.39
CA ILE A 49 -6.98 -10.38 -6.65
C ILE A 49 -7.97 -9.78 -7.68
N PRO A 50 -9.27 -10.08 -7.60
CA PRO A 50 -10.25 -9.71 -8.62
C PRO A 50 -10.69 -8.25 -8.45
N ILE A 51 -9.78 -7.31 -8.68
CA ILE A 51 -10.02 -5.88 -8.49
C ILE A 51 -10.03 -5.16 -9.83
N SER A 52 -11.22 -4.87 -10.34
CA SER A 52 -11.39 -4.05 -11.56
C SER A 52 -11.53 -2.55 -11.28
N THR A 53 -11.71 -2.15 -10.02
CA THR A 53 -12.12 -0.79 -9.65
C THR A 53 -11.00 0.08 -9.05
N ILE A 54 -9.90 -0.52 -8.59
CA ILE A 54 -8.77 0.20 -7.98
C ILE A 54 -7.70 0.41 -9.06
N SER A 55 -7.37 1.68 -9.30
CA SER A 55 -6.33 2.08 -10.26
C SER A 55 -4.93 1.64 -9.77
N SER A 56 -4.01 1.41 -10.71
CA SER A 56 -2.57 1.22 -10.41
C SER A 56 -1.90 2.45 -9.79
N ALA A 57 -2.59 3.58 -9.73
CA ALA A 57 -2.14 4.78 -9.00
C ALA A 57 -2.44 4.73 -7.49
N ALA A 58 -3.21 3.76 -7.01
CA ALA A 58 -3.45 3.59 -5.58
C ALA A 58 -2.16 3.21 -4.85
N SER A 59 -2.00 3.74 -3.63
CA SER A 59 -0.92 3.28 -2.75
C SER A 59 -1.27 1.90 -2.22
N ALA A 60 -0.29 1.03 -2.03
CA ALA A 60 -0.55 -0.33 -1.59
C ALA A 60 0.55 -0.85 -0.67
N CYS A 61 0.19 -1.71 0.27
CA CYS A 61 1.14 -2.41 1.15
C CYS A 61 0.58 -3.78 1.57
N ILE A 62 1.36 -4.56 2.29
CA ILE A 62 1.03 -5.93 2.68
C ILE A 62 1.27 -6.16 4.17
N ASP A 63 0.28 -6.74 4.85
CA ASP A 63 0.43 -7.37 6.15
C ASP A 63 0.78 -8.85 5.93
N LEU A 64 2.07 -9.18 6.06
CA LEU A 64 2.55 -10.55 5.86
C LEU A 64 2.12 -11.52 6.97
N ASP A 65 1.85 -11.04 8.19
CA ASP A 65 1.50 -11.91 9.30
C ASP A 65 0.07 -12.44 9.16
N ARG A 66 -0.80 -11.64 8.54
CA ARG A 66 -2.21 -11.96 8.29
C ARG A 66 -2.51 -12.29 6.83
N GLY A 67 -1.50 -12.25 5.95
CA GLY A 67 -1.71 -12.45 4.52
C GLY A 67 -2.70 -11.45 3.91
N THR A 68 -2.70 -10.21 4.38
CA THR A 68 -3.67 -9.19 3.95
C THR A 68 -3.03 -8.14 3.05
N TYR A 69 -3.66 -7.82 1.92
CA TYR A 69 -3.26 -6.74 1.02
C TYR A 69 -4.07 -5.50 1.31
N HIS A 70 -3.40 -4.36 1.35
CA HIS A 70 -4.04 -3.08 1.57
C HIS A 70 -3.85 -2.19 0.36
N PHE A 71 -4.95 -1.61 -0.13
CA PHE A 71 -4.95 -0.56 -1.14
C PHE A 71 -5.57 0.70 -0.55
N CYS A 72 -4.91 1.83 -0.72
CA CYS A 72 -5.43 3.13 -0.34
C CYS A 72 -5.59 4.03 -1.56
N THR A 73 -6.82 4.49 -1.77
CA THR A 73 -7.20 5.38 -2.88
C THR A 73 -7.14 6.86 -2.49
N GLY A 74 -6.44 7.20 -1.40
CA GLY A 74 -6.44 8.55 -0.82
C GLY A 74 -7.44 8.71 0.32
N SER A 75 -8.70 8.30 0.12
CA SER A 75 -9.79 8.52 1.09
C SER A 75 -10.41 7.23 1.64
N THR A 76 -10.04 6.07 1.09
CA THR A 76 -10.61 4.77 1.47
C THR A 76 -9.50 3.73 1.48
N LEU A 77 -9.48 2.90 2.52
CA LEU A 77 -8.60 1.75 2.65
C LEU A 77 -9.39 0.47 2.34
N TYR A 78 -8.89 -0.29 1.36
CA TYR A 78 -9.41 -1.60 0.99
C TYR A 78 -8.45 -2.66 1.49
N SER A 79 -8.95 -3.66 2.22
CA SER A 79 -8.15 -4.77 2.73
C SER A 79 -8.66 -6.08 2.19
N TYR A 80 -7.81 -6.82 1.48
CA TYR A 80 -8.11 -8.11 0.87
C TYR A 80 -7.35 -9.20 1.60
N ASP A 81 -8.08 -10.17 2.15
CA ASP A 81 -7.51 -11.39 2.68
C ASP A 81 -7.03 -12.26 1.50
N ALA A 82 -5.79 -12.76 1.55
CA ALA A 82 -5.29 -13.72 0.56
C ALA A 82 -6.24 -14.92 0.47
N ASP A 83 -6.68 -15.50 1.58
CA ASP A 83 -7.51 -16.71 1.54
C ASP A 83 -8.94 -16.41 1.02
N ASN A 84 -9.37 -15.14 1.01
CA ASN A 84 -10.70 -14.73 0.55
C ASN A 84 -10.71 -13.38 -0.18
N VAL A 85 -10.04 -13.32 -1.32
CA VAL A 85 -9.90 -12.11 -2.16
C VAL A 85 -11.21 -11.54 -2.74
N LEU A 86 -12.34 -12.22 -2.60
CA LEU A 86 -13.62 -11.78 -3.17
C LEU A 86 -14.39 -10.77 -2.30
N ALA A 87 -14.03 -10.65 -1.03
CA ALA A 87 -14.76 -9.83 -0.07
C ALA A 87 -13.81 -8.87 0.68
N PRO A 88 -13.44 -7.73 0.08
CA PRO A 88 -12.60 -6.76 0.78
C PRO A 88 -13.32 -6.14 1.97
N VAL A 89 -12.56 -5.85 3.02
CA VAL A 89 -12.97 -4.90 4.05
C VAL A 89 -12.73 -3.49 3.52
N ILE A 90 -13.78 -2.67 3.49
CA ILE A 90 -13.73 -1.30 3.00
C ILE A 90 -13.83 -0.35 4.19
N THR A 91 -12.79 0.45 4.41
CA THR A 91 -12.70 1.40 5.53
C THR A 91 -12.61 2.83 4.99
N PRO A 92 -13.70 3.62 5.05
CA PRO A 92 -13.63 5.05 4.76
C PRO A 92 -12.73 5.75 5.76
N LEU A 93 -11.77 6.53 5.27
CA LEU A 93 -10.85 7.28 6.12
C LEU A 93 -11.54 8.56 6.63
N PRO A 94 -11.27 8.98 7.88
CA PRO A 94 -11.86 10.17 8.49
C PRO A 94 -11.17 11.46 7.98
N LEU A 95 -11.12 11.63 6.66
CA LEU A 95 -10.42 12.71 5.97
C LEU A 95 -11.40 13.73 5.38
N PRO A 96 -11.07 15.03 5.39
CA PRO A 96 -11.79 16.02 4.62
C PRO A 96 -11.77 15.73 3.11
N PRO A 97 -12.73 16.24 2.31
CA PRO A 97 -12.86 15.92 0.88
C PRO A 97 -11.69 16.26 -0.04
N THR A 98 -10.72 17.05 0.43
CA THR A 98 -9.54 17.48 -0.34
C THR A 98 -8.23 16.85 0.15
N VAL A 99 -8.29 16.07 1.24
CA VAL A 99 -7.12 15.48 1.87
C VAL A 99 -7.00 14.03 1.46
N ASP A 100 -5.82 13.63 1.03
CA ASP A 100 -5.52 12.26 0.62
C ASP A 100 -4.39 11.64 1.46
N PHE A 101 -4.57 10.36 1.79
CA PHE A 101 -3.58 9.52 2.43
C PHE A 101 -2.96 8.56 1.41
N THR A 102 -1.65 8.64 1.22
CA THR A 102 -0.91 7.93 0.17
C THR A 102 0.42 7.39 0.70
N ALA A 103 1.16 6.69 -0.16
CA ALA A 103 2.47 6.08 0.14
C ALA A 103 2.46 5.31 1.47
N ILE A 104 1.46 4.43 1.60
CA ILE A 104 1.18 3.71 2.85
C ILE A 104 2.14 2.54 3.04
N GLU A 105 2.51 2.29 4.29
CA GLU A 105 3.23 1.12 4.78
C GLU A 105 2.50 0.58 6.01
N PHE A 106 2.48 -0.74 6.17
CA PHE A 106 1.84 -1.38 7.32
C PHE A 106 2.88 -1.66 8.42
N ASP A 107 2.67 -1.07 9.59
CA ASP A 107 3.45 -1.39 10.78
C ASP A 107 2.81 -2.57 11.52
N ARG A 108 3.42 -3.75 11.34
CA ARG A 108 2.96 -5.01 11.93
C ARG A 108 2.98 -5.03 13.45
N CYS A 109 3.86 -4.25 14.10
CA CYS A 109 4.00 -4.29 15.56
C CYS A 109 2.79 -3.67 16.24
N ASP A 110 2.32 -2.55 15.68
CA ASP A 110 1.21 -1.77 16.21
C ASP A 110 -0.11 -2.03 15.47
N SER A 111 -0.07 -2.75 14.34
CA SER A 111 -1.20 -2.97 13.43
C SER A 111 -1.82 -1.65 12.94
N VAL A 112 -0.95 -0.72 12.53
CA VAL A 112 -1.30 0.63 12.04
C VAL A 112 -0.71 0.89 10.66
N PHE A 113 -1.17 1.95 10.01
CA PHE A 113 -0.59 2.42 8.75
C PHE A 113 0.27 3.66 8.99
N ILE A 114 1.44 3.68 8.39
CA ILE A 114 2.28 4.88 8.28
C ILE A 114 2.20 5.33 6.83
N GLY A 115 2.08 6.62 6.58
CA GLY A 115 2.09 7.13 5.22
C GLY A 115 2.12 8.63 5.16
N ILE A 116 1.78 9.16 3.99
CA ILE A 116 1.79 10.59 3.70
C ILE A 116 0.36 11.09 3.68
N LEU A 117 0.08 12.09 4.52
CA LEU A 117 -1.12 12.89 4.43
C LEU A 117 -0.81 14.12 3.59
N HIS A 118 -1.54 14.29 2.50
CA HIS A 118 -1.43 15.44 1.63
C HIS A 118 -2.72 16.28 1.77
N ASP A 119 -2.56 17.50 2.29
CA ASP A 119 -3.61 18.50 2.43
C ASP A 119 -3.26 19.71 1.54
N PRO A 120 -3.54 19.60 0.23
CA PRO A 120 -3.22 20.65 -0.71
C PRO A 120 -3.97 21.95 -0.39
N PRO A 121 -3.33 23.14 -0.56
CA PRO A 121 -2.05 23.34 -1.24
C PRO A 121 -0.82 23.43 -0.33
N LEU A 122 -0.94 23.20 0.98
CA LEU A 122 0.02 23.77 1.94
C LEU A 122 0.80 22.76 2.78
N GLN A 123 0.29 21.53 2.94
CA GLN A 123 0.82 20.64 3.97
C GLN A 123 0.97 19.19 3.48
N VAL A 124 2.15 18.66 3.76
CA VAL A 124 2.49 17.25 3.57
C VAL A 124 3.04 16.75 4.89
N ASP A 125 2.36 15.80 5.51
CA ASP A 125 2.74 15.25 6.80
C ASP A 125 3.01 13.75 6.69
N VAL A 126 3.99 13.27 7.43
CA VAL A 126 4.08 11.84 7.74
C VAL A 126 3.14 11.57 8.91
N VAL A 127 2.19 10.69 8.70
CA VAL A 127 1.14 10.38 9.68
C VAL A 127 1.08 8.90 9.99
N ARG A 128 0.57 8.58 11.18
CA ARG A 128 0.11 7.26 11.60
C ARG A 128 -1.42 7.24 11.54
N TYR A 129 -1.99 6.27 10.85
CA TYR A 129 -3.43 5.97 10.88
C TYR A 129 -3.67 4.69 11.67
N ASP A 130 -4.47 4.79 12.73
CA ASP A 130 -4.91 3.67 13.53
C ASP A 130 -6.34 3.26 13.12
N PRO A 131 -6.53 2.09 12.48
CA PRO A 131 -7.86 1.63 12.06
C PRO A 131 -8.76 1.21 13.24
N GLY A 132 -8.18 0.86 14.40
CA GLY A 132 -8.94 0.46 15.59
C GLY A 132 -9.62 1.63 16.28
N THR A 133 -8.98 2.80 16.26
CA THR A 133 -9.55 4.06 16.80
C THR A 133 -10.13 4.97 15.71
N ASN A 134 -9.84 4.66 14.45
CA ASN A 134 -10.17 5.48 13.28
C ASN A 134 -9.65 6.91 13.42
N GLN A 135 -8.35 7.06 13.75
CA GLN A 135 -7.71 8.35 13.96
C GLN A 135 -6.36 8.47 13.26
N PHE A 136 -6.03 9.68 12.83
CA PHE A 136 -4.71 10.07 12.36
C PHE A 136 -3.92 10.76 13.46
N THR A 137 -2.63 10.49 13.54
CA THR A 137 -1.67 11.19 14.39
C THR A 137 -0.48 11.64 13.54
N THR A 138 -0.16 12.93 13.57
CA THR A 138 1.02 13.45 12.88
C THR A 138 2.29 12.96 13.58
N LEU A 139 3.16 12.29 12.82
CA LEU A 139 4.49 11.86 13.28
C LEU A 139 5.55 12.91 12.95
N LEU A 140 5.44 13.52 11.76
CA LEU A 140 6.33 14.56 11.28
C LEU A 140 5.58 15.50 10.35
N ALA A 141 5.57 16.79 10.67
CA ALA A 141 5.11 17.82 9.74
C ALA A 141 6.29 18.28 8.87
N LEU A 142 6.15 18.20 7.55
CA LEU A 142 7.17 18.73 6.65
C LEU A 142 7.01 20.24 6.51
N PRO A 143 8.09 20.99 6.21
CA PRO A 143 8.00 22.41 5.94
C PRO A 143 6.97 22.71 4.84
N PRO A 144 6.27 23.86 4.89
CA PRO A 144 5.38 24.27 3.82
C PRO A 144 6.09 24.28 2.46
N ASN A 145 5.38 23.87 1.41
CA ASN A 145 5.91 23.71 0.04
C ASN A 145 6.94 22.59 -0.13
N THR A 146 6.97 21.60 0.76
CA THR A 146 7.73 20.37 0.52
C THR A 146 7.02 19.52 -0.55
N TYR A 147 7.73 19.19 -1.62
CA TYR A 147 7.26 18.27 -2.65
C TYR A 147 7.93 16.91 -2.46
N LEU A 148 7.13 15.87 -2.20
CA LEU A 148 7.63 14.50 -2.21
C LEU A 148 7.67 14.02 -3.66
N LEU A 149 8.84 13.58 -4.12
CA LEU A 149 8.98 12.94 -5.41
C LEU A 149 8.51 11.49 -5.29
N GLY A 150 7.29 11.20 -5.76
CA GLY A 150 6.79 9.84 -5.90
C GLY A 150 7.40 9.15 -7.11
N GLY A 151 7.91 7.93 -6.94
CA GLY A 151 8.38 7.06 -8.02
C GLY A 151 7.23 6.50 -8.84
N GLY A 152 6.56 7.36 -9.60
CA GLY A 152 5.54 7.03 -10.58
C GLY A 152 5.52 8.15 -11.60
N GLN A 153 5.85 7.83 -12.84
CA GLN A 153 6.04 8.76 -13.96
C GLN A 153 5.09 9.97 -13.92
N ALA A 154 5.69 11.16 -13.90
CA ALA A 154 5.03 12.35 -14.41
C ALA A 154 4.79 12.16 -15.90
N ASP A 155 3.58 11.79 -16.29
CA ASP A 155 3.13 11.91 -17.67
C ASP A 155 2.38 13.25 -17.80
N LEU A 156 3.10 14.25 -18.32
CA LEU A 156 2.53 15.31 -19.16
C LEU A 156 2.28 14.74 -20.56
#